data_AF-A0A3C1B8N4-F1
#
_entry.id   AF-A0A3C1B8N4-F1
#
_cell.length_a   1.000
_cell.length_b   1.000
_cell.length_c   1.000
_cell.angle_alpha   90.00
_cell.angle_beta   90.00
_cell.angle_gamma   90.00
#
_symmetry.space_group_name_H-M   'P 1'
#
loop_
_entity.id
_entity.type
_entity.pdbx_description
1 polymer ?
#
loop_
_entity_poly.entity_id
_entity_poly.type
_entity_poly.pdbx_seq_one_letter_code
_entity_poly.pdbx_strand_id
1 'polypeptide(L)'
;MSLCIEPTRFAEGIWRASLSQSSDLKAPPPKIDVLLQGRPIRGVRVDALDIENCYELSVPILPEAVGFGTYMHLIVEQGSSNVLSRIVLSGGDLNGEDLRAEMAE
;
A
#
# COMPACT_ATOMS: atom_id res chain seq x y z
N MET A 1 -9.83 9.20 -15.45
CA MET A 1 -10.19 8.19 -14.44
C MET A 1 -9.23 8.37 -13.29
N SER A 2 -9.73 8.68 -12.09
CA SER A 2 -8.92 8.76 -10.88
C SER A 2 -9.10 7.48 -10.08
N LEU A 3 -7.99 6.87 -9.67
CA LEU A 3 -7.96 5.74 -8.76
C LEU A 3 -7.78 6.26 -7.34
N CYS A 4 -8.70 5.92 -6.44
CA CYS A 4 -8.60 6.20 -5.02
C CYS A 4 -8.21 4.93 -4.25
N ILE A 5 -7.46 5.09 -3.17
CA ILE A 5 -7.04 4.00 -2.29
C ILE A 5 -7.35 4.38 -0.84
N GLU A 6 -8.00 3.48 -0.12
CA GLU A 6 -8.34 3.67 1.29
C GLU A 6 -7.87 2.46 2.11
N PRO A 7 -6.89 2.62 3.03
CA PRO A 7 -6.42 1.53 3.89
C PRO A 7 -7.56 0.99 4.77
N THR A 8 -7.68 -0.34 4.85
CA THR A 8 -8.77 -0.97 5.61
C THR A 8 -8.28 -1.77 6.82
N ARG A 9 -7.27 -2.62 6.66
CA ARG A 9 -6.71 -3.40 7.77
C ARG A 9 -5.28 -3.87 7.54
N PHE A 10 -4.58 -4.20 8.61
CA PHE A 10 -3.35 -4.99 8.58
C PHE A 10 -3.51 -6.21 9.50
N ALA A 11 -3.40 -7.41 8.94
CA ALA A 11 -3.53 -8.65 9.69
C ALA A 11 -2.75 -9.78 9.00
N GLU A 12 -2.09 -10.63 9.80
CA GLU A 12 -1.37 -11.82 9.33
C GLU A 12 -0.29 -11.50 8.28
N GLY A 13 0.40 -10.36 8.46
CA GLY A 13 1.41 -9.91 7.50
C GLY A 13 0.85 -9.39 6.18
N ILE A 14 -0.47 -9.23 6.04
CA ILE A 14 -1.11 -8.69 4.84
C ILE A 14 -1.77 -7.35 5.15
N TRP A 15 -1.27 -6.30 4.50
CA TRP A 15 -1.89 -4.99 4.49
C TRP A 15 -2.96 -4.95 3.41
N ARG A 16 -4.12 -4.39 3.73
CA ARG A 16 -5.28 -4.34 2.83
C ARG A 16 -5.80 -2.92 2.68
N ALA A 17 -6.33 -2.65 1.49
CA ALA A 17 -7.02 -1.41 1.16
C ALA A 17 -8.15 -1.67 0.17
N SER A 18 -9.15 -0.80 0.17
CA SER A 18 -10.10 -0.69 -0.94
C SER A 18 -9.51 0.21 -2.02
N LEU A 19 -9.76 -0.17 -3.27
CA LEU A 19 -9.48 0.63 -4.45
C LEU A 19 -10.80 0.98 -5.12
N SER A 20 -11.00 2.24 -5.48
CA SER A 20 -12.18 2.68 -6.23
C SER A 20 -11.78 3.50 -7.46
N GLN A 21 -12.40 3.18 -8.60
CA GLN A 21 -12.19 3.89 -9.86
C GLN A 21 -13.40 4.73 -10.21
N SER A 22 -13.21 6.04 -10.37
CA SER A 22 -14.25 6.93 -10.90
C SER A 22 -14.39 6.72 -12.42
N SER A 23 -15.32 5.84 -12.80
CA SER A 23 -15.66 5.48 -14.17
C SER A 23 -17.15 5.16 -14.29
N ASP A 24 -17.80 5.63 -15.36
CA ASP A 24 -19.20 5.32 -15.66
C ASP A 24 -19.36 3.94 -16.34
N LEU A 25 -18.25 3.35 -16.77
CA LEU A 25 -18.20 2.00 -17.34
C LEU A 25 -17.53 1.04 -16.36
N LYS A 26 -17.91 -0.25 -16.44
CA LYS A 26 -17.23 -1.33 -15.72
C LYS A 26 -15.77 -1.39 -16.15
N ALA A 27 -14.88 -1.01 -15.24
CA ALA A 27 -13.45 -0.99 -15.47
C ALA A 27 -12.83 -2.37 -15.17
N PRO A 28 -11.73 -2.75 -15.85
CA PRO A 28 -10.92 -3.88 -15.41
C PRO A 28 -10.19 -3.53 -14.10
N PRO A 29 -9.83 -4.53 -13.27
CA PRO A 29 -9.02 -4.29 -12.09
C PRO A 29 -7.75 -3.47 -12.40
N PRO A 30 -7.43 -2.44 -11.59
CA PRO A 30 -6.23 -1.66 -11.79
C PRO A 30 -4.98 -2.53 -11.61
N LYS A 31 -3.96 -2.26 -12.42
CA LYS A 31 -2.66 -2.92 -12.27
C LYS A 31 -1.83 -2.14 -11.26
N ILE A 32 -1.48 -2.79 -10.16
CA ILE A 32 -0.76 -2.17 -9.04
C ILE A 32 0.60 -2.84 -8.90
N ASP A 33 1.66 -2.03 -8.87
CA ASP A 33 2.99 -2.46 -8.47
C ASP A 33 3.25 -1.98 -7.03
N VAL A 34 3.90 -2.83 -6.23
CA VAL A 34 4.38 -2.44 -4.90
C VAL A 34 5.88 -2.62 -4.86
N LEU A 35 6.58 -1.54 -4.52
CA LEU A 35 8.04 -1.50 -4.49
C LEU A 35 8.53 -1.43 -3.04
N LEU A 36 9.43 -2.32 -2.66
CA LEU A 36 10.23 -2.23 -1.44
C LEU A 36 11.66 -1.87 -1.84
N GLN A 37 12.17 -0.73 -1.36
CA GLN A 37 13.52 -0.25 -1.70
C GLN A 37 13.78 -0.19 -3.22
N GLY A 38 12.76 0.20 -3.99
CA GLY A 38 12.83 0.31 -5.45
C GLY A 38 12.69 -1.01 -6.21
N ARG A 39 12.48 -2.14 -5.53
CA ARG A 39 12.31 -3.46 -6.15
C ARG A 39 10.85 -3.94 -6.02
N PRO A 40 10.25 -4.50 -7.07
CA PRO A 40 8.90 -5.02 -6.99
C PRO A 40 8.84 -6.23 -6.05
N ILE A 41 7.84 -6.24 -5.17
CA ILE A 41 7.55 -7.39 -4.31
C ILE A 41 6.57 -8.33 -5.01
N ARG A 42 6.62 -9.61 -4.62
CA ARG A 42 5.68 -10.62 -5.12
C ARG A 42 4.45 -10.73 -4.21
N GLY A 43 3.38 -11.33 -4.72
CA GLY A 43 2.19 -11.65 -3.93
C GLY A 43 1.21 -10.50 -3.72
N VAL A 44 1.42 -9.37 -4.38
CA VAL A 44 0.41 -8.29 -4.49
C VAL A 44 -0.79 -8.83 -5.26
N ARG A 45 -1.99 -8.66 -4.70
CA ARG A 45 -3.25 -9.10 -5.34
C ARG A 45 -4.24 -7.95 -5.39
N VAL A 46 -5.02 -7.91 -6.47
CA VAL A 46 -6.13 -6.99 -6.67
C VAL A 46 -7.35 -7.83 -7.04
N ASP A 47 -8.26 -7.98 -6.10
CA ASP A 47 -9.44 -8.84 -6.24
C ASP A 47 -10.71 -7.98 -6.35
N ALA A 48 -11.62 -8.30 -7.26
CA ALA A 48 -12.87 -7.55 -7.40
C ALA A 48 -13.77 -7.74 -6.18
N LEU A 49 -14.44 -6.67 -5.76
CA LEU A 49 -15.49 -6.71 -4.74
C LEU A 49 -16.87 -6.82 -5.39
N ASP A 50 -17.90 -7.11 -4.59
CA ASP A 50 -19.31 -7.15 -5.03
C ASP A 50 -19.91 -5.75 -5.30
N ILE A 51 -19.05 -4.75 -5.54
CA ILE A 51 -19.39 -3.36 -5.82
C ILE A 51 -18.69 -2.98 -7.13
N GLU A 52 -19.42 -2.38 -8.07
CA GLU A 52 -18.84 -1.98 -9.35
C GLU A 52 -17.66 -1.03 -9.18
N ASN A 53 -16.59 -1.27 -9.94
CA ASN A 53 -15.36 -0.48 -9.94
C ASN A 53 -14.66 -0.39 -8.56
N CYS A 54 -14.96 -1.34 -7.66
CA CYS A 54 -14.30 -1.50 -6.37
C CYS A 54 -13.51 -2.81 -6.30
N TYR A 55 -12.32 -2.74 -5.71
CA TYR A 55 -11.40 -3.86 -5.59
C TYR A 55 -10.75 -3.87 -4.20
N GLU A 56 -10.37 -5.04 -3.70
CA GLU A 56 -9.47 -5.18 -2.56
C GLU A 56 -8.03 -5.31 -3.06
N LEU A 57 -7.16 -4.42 -2.58
CA LEU A 57 -5.72 -4.56 -2.70
C LEU A 57 -5.18 -5.30 -1.48
N SER A 58 -4.48 -6.41 -1.71
CA SER A 58 -3.74 -7.15 -0.69
C SER A 58 -2.24 -7.05 -0.95
N VAL A 59 -1.50 -6.49 0.00
CA VAL A 59 -0.06 -6.28 -0.06
C VAL A 59 0.63 -7.10 1.04
N PRO A 60 1.45 -8.11 0.71
CA PRO A 60 2.21 -8.83 1.71
C PRO A 60 3.35 -7.95 2.24
N ILE A 61 3.49 -7.94 3.56
CA ILE A 61 4.67 -7.40 4.23
C ILE A 61 5.72 -8.49 4.26
N LEU A 62 6.82 -8.25 3.54
CA LEU A 62 7.92 -9.20 3.50
C LEU A 62 8.62 -9.25 4.87
N PRO A 63 9.03 -10.44 5.35
CA PRO A 63 9.74 -10.57 6.62
C PRO A 63 11.02 -9.71 6.71
N GLU A 64 11.69 -9.47 5.59
CA GLU A 64 12.87 -8.58 5.53
C GLU A 64 12.56 -7.11 5.90
N ALA A 65 11.29 -6.69 5.80
CA ALA A 65 10.83 -5.37 6.23
C ALA A 65 10.40 -5.33 7.70
N VAL A 66 10.51 -6.46 8.43
CA VAL A 66 10.15 -6.58 9.85
C VAL A 66 11.44 -6.77 10.66
N GLY A 67 11.96 -5.68 11.22
CA GLY A 67 13.24 -5.69 11.93
C GLY A 67 13.63 -4.31 12.47
N PHE A 68 14.93 -4.06 12.62
CA PHE A 68 15.46 -2.76 13.02
C PHE A 68 15.51 -1.81 11.82
N GLY A 69 15.08 -0.56 12.01
CA GLY A 69 15.08 0.51 11.00
C GLY A 69 13.70 0.77 10.40
N THR A 70 13.69 1.55 9.32
CA THR A 70 12.46 1.97 8.62
C THR A 70 12.42 1.42 7.19
N TYR A 71 11.33 0.75 6.86
CA TYR A 71 11.07 0.18 5.55
C TYR A 71 9.80 0.80 4.97
N MET A 72 9.87 1.22 3.71
CA MET A 72 8.76 1.84 3.01
C MET A 72 8.39 1.03 1.77
N HIS A 73 7.14 0.59 1.74
CA HIS A 73 6.52 0.03 0.54
C HIS A 73 5.82 1.16 -0.21
N LEU A 74 6.17 1.35 -1.47
CA LEU A 74 5.54 2.31 -2.37
C LEU A 74 4.49 1.60 -3.22
N ILE A 75 3.24 2.04 -3.13
CA ILE A 75 2.12 1.51 -3.92
C ILE A 75 1.92 2.45 -5.10
N VAL A 76 2.09 1.95 -6.32
CA VAL A 76 2.01 2.74 -7.56
C VAL A 76 1.07 2.08 -8.55
N GLU A 77 0.40 2.90 -9.36
CA GLU A 77 -0.29 2.39 -10.54
C GLU A 77 0.73 2.00 -11.62
N GLN A 78 0.63 0.79 -12.16
CA GLN A 78 1.60 0.28 -13.13
C GLN A 78 1.63 1.16 -14.39
N GLY A 79 2.84 1.53 -14.82
CA GLY A 79 3.05 2.43 -15.97
C GLY A 79 2.83 3.90 -15.66
N SER A 80 2.50 4.25 -14.41
CA SER A 80 2.38 5.61 -13.92
C SER A 80 3.52 5.93 -12.94
N SER A 81 3.93 7.19 -12.89
CA SER A 81 4.80 7.70 -11.81
C SER A 81 3.99 8.12 -10.58
N ASN A 82 2.67 7.94 -10.59
CA ASN A 82 1.79 8.33 -9.51
C ASN A 82 1.86 7.36 -8.33
N VAL A 83 2.25 7.87 -7.17
CA VAL A 83 2.24 7.13 -5.91
C VAL A 83 0.85 7.22 -5.30
N LEU A 84 0.17 6.09 -5.20
CA LEU A 84 -1.18 6.02 -4.66
C LEU A 84 -1.16 6.04 -3.12
N SER A 85 -0.24 5.29 -2.52
CA SER A 85 -0.10 5.20 -1.07
C SER A 85 1.28 4.67 -0.67
N ARG A 86 1.56 4.69 0.63
CA ARG A 86 2.81 4.21 1.22
C ARG A 86 2.50 3.43 2.48
N ILE A 87 3.18 2.30 2.67
CA ILE A 87 3.17 1.56 3.94
C ILE A 87 4.55 1.74 4.57
N VAL A 88 4.60 2.32 5.77
CA VAL A 88 5.84 2.52 6.51
C VAL A 88 5.84 1.57 7.71
N LEU A 89 6.89 0.77 7.82
CA LEU A 89 7.16 -0.08 8.96
C LEU A 89 8.45 0.40 9.62
N SER A 90 8.36 0.77 10.88
CA SER A 90 9.50 1.15 11.70
C SER A 90 9.59 0.20 12.89
N GLY A 91 10.78 -0.32 13.16
CA GLY A 91 11.03 -1.19 14.30
C GLY A 91 12.41 -0.92 14.92
N GLY A 92 12.58 -1.27 16.19
CA GLY A 92 13.77 -0.95 16.97
C GLY A 92 13.51 0.09 18.06
N ASP A 93 14.54 0.82 18.46
CA ASP A 93 14.42 1.92 19.41
C ASP A 93 13.96 3.20 18.68
N LEU A 94 12.67 3.49 18.77
CA LEU A 94 12.04 4.63 18.11
C LEU A 94 12.12 5.91 18.95
N ASN A 95 12.60 5.85 20.20
CA ASN A 95 12.61 6.97 21.13
C ASN A 95 13.80 7.94 20.93
N GLY A 96 14.76 7.62 20.05
CA GLY A 96 15.88 8.49 19.70
C GLY A 96 15.92 8.96 18.24
N GLU A 97 15.14 8.36 17.34
CA GLU A 97 15.31 8.49 15.88
C GLU A 97 14.04 8.97 15.14
N ASP A 98 12.88 9.12 15.81
CA ASP A 98 11.64 9.61 15.19
C ASP A 98 11.22 10.99 15.71
N LEU A 99 11.86 12.04 15.19
CA LEU A 99 11.55 13.46 15.45
C LEU A 99 10.13 13.88 15.04
N ARG A 100 9.32 13.01 14.42
CA ARG A 100 7.94 13.36 14.01
C ARG A 100 6.93 13.25 15.15
N ALA A 101 7.28 12.57 16.23
CA ALA A 101 6.41 12.49 17.41
C ALA A 101 6.27 13.85 18.12
N GLU A 102 7.30 14.71 18.07
CA GLU A 102 7.29 16.01 18.76
C GLU A 102 6.61 17.14 17.98
N MET A 103 6.26 16.93 16.70
CA MET A 103 5.65 17.97 15.85
C MET A 103 4.12 17.91 15.80
N ALA A 104 3.49 17.01 16.57
CA ALA A 104 2.05 16.80 16.58
C ALA A 104 1.34 17.39 17.83
N GLU A 105 2.00 18.32 18.55
CA GLU A 105 1.37 19.12 19.60
C GLU A 105 0.88 20.48 19.08
#